data_AF-A0A536CEM0-F1
#
_entry.id   AF-A0A536CEM0-F1
#
_cell.length_a   1.000
_cell.length_b   1.000
_cell.length_c   1.000
_cell.angle_alpha   90.00
_cell.angle_beta   90.00
_cell.angle_gamma   90.00
#
_symmetry.space_group_name_H-M   'P 1'
#
loop_
_entity.id
_entity.type
_entity.pdbx_description
1 polymer ?
#
loop_
_entity_poly.entity_id
_entity_poly.type
_entity_poly.pdbx_seq_one_letter_code
_entity_poly.pdbx_strand_id
1 'polypeptide(L)'
;QSETVVLHGDLRVGNLAVNATGLGHVLDWEFGHHGDPAEDVAWPLVRAWRFGIDQLRLGGIGEVEPYLERYNALTGRHITLASLDYWEIVGNMKWAIGALTQSRRHLSGQQRSVELAVLGRLAAEMEFELLHLLERAG
;
A
#
# COMPACT_ATOMS: atom_id res chain seq x y z
N GLN A 1 6.97 -20.38 -11.32
CA GLN A 1 5.98 -19.31 -11.09
C GLN A 1 5.58 -19.39 -9.63
N SER A 2 5.58 -18.27 -8.91
CA SER A 2 5.06 -18.22 -7.54
C SER A 2 3.58 -18.58 -7.57
N GLU A 3 3.11 -19.37 -6.60
CA GLU A 3 1.69 -19.70 -6.45
C GLU A 3 0.90 -18.41 -6.15
N THR A 4 -0.18 -18.18 -6.90
CA THR A 4 -1.08 -17.05 -6.63
C THR A 4 -1.95 -17.34 -5.42
N VAL A 5 -2.20 -16.31 -4.61
CA VAL A 5 -3.05 -16.39 -3.40
C VAL A 5 -4.16 -15.37 -3.46
N VAL A 6 -5.16 -15.52 -2.60
CA VAL A 6 -6.15 -14.46 -2.37
C VAL A 6 -5.46 -13.29 -1.67
N LEU A 7 -5.57 -12.12 -2.29
CA LEU A 7 -5.13 -10.83 -1.80
C LEU A 7 -6.34 -10.03 -1.35
N HIS A 8 -6.17 -9.26 -0.28
CA HIS A 8 -7.08 -8.22 0.17
C HIS A 8 -7.18 -7.08 -0.84
N GLY A 9 -6.05 -6.67 -1.43
CA GLY A 9 -5.97 -5.58 -2.40
C GLY A 9 -5.91 -4.17 -1.80
N ASP A 10 -6.36 -4.00 -0.56
CA ASP A 10 -6.15 -2.77 0.24
C ASP A 10 -5.72 -3.06 1.69
N LEU A 11 -4.72 -3.94 1.88
CA LEU A 11 -4.28 -4.34 3.23
C LEU A 11 -3.47 -3.22 3.90
N ARG A 12 -4.10 -2.39 4.71
CA ARG A 12 -3.45 -1.26 5.42
C ARG A 12 -4.03 -1.06 6.81
N VAL A 13 -3.31 -0.32 7.66
CA VAL A 13 -3.70 -0.06 9.07
C VAL A 13 -5.14 0.43 9.21
N GLY A 14 -5.60 1.29 8.29
CA GLY A 14 -6.98 1.81 8.31
C GLY A 14 -8.09 0.78 8.07
N ASN A 15 -7.74 -0.42 7.59
CA ASN A 15 -8.67 -1.52 7.31
C ASN A 15 -8.56 -2.66 8.33
N LEU A 16 -7.83 -2.46 9.43
CA LEU A 16 -7.68 -3.43 10.52
C LEU A 16 -8.46 -2.96 11.74
N ALA A 17 -9.43 -3.76 12.18
CA ALA A 17 -10.12 -3.55 13.45
C ALA A 17 -9.40 -4.29 14.58
N VAL A 18 -8.77 -3.56 15.49
CA VAL A 18 -8.02 -4.10 16.64
C VAL A 18 -8.79 -3.85 17.93
N ASN A 19 -8.80 -4.83 18.84
CA ASN A 19 -9.41 -4.74 20.17
C ASN A 19 -8.38 -5.09 21.27
N ALA A 20 -8.82 -5.10 22.53
CA ALA A 20 -7.95 -5.36 23.69
C ALA A 20 -7.24 -6.74 23.67
N THR A 21 -7.71 -7.68 22.84
CA THR A 21 -7.14 -9.04 22.70
C THR A 21 -6.32 -9.24 21.43
N GLY A 22 -6.28 -8.24 20.53
CA GLY A 22 -5.53 -8.30 19.26
C GLY A 22 -6.38 -7.94 18.04
N LEU A 23 -5.97 -8.42 16.86
CA LEU A 23 -6.68 -8.21 15.59
C LEU A 23 -8.03 -8.91 15.62
N GLY A 24 -9.12 -8.15 15.48
CA GLY A 24 -10.49 -8.67 15.45
C GLY A 24 -10.99 -8.91 14.03
N HIS A 25 -10.85 -7.93 13.14
CA HIS A 25 -11.36 -8.02 11.76
C HIS A 25 -10.43 -7.36 10.73
N VAL A 26 -10.47 -7.90 9.51
CA VAL A 26 -9.92 -7.28 8.30
C VAL A 26 -11.11 -6.83 7.46
N LEU A 27 -11.23 -5.53 7.24
CA LEU A 27 -12.37 -4.86 6.63
C LEU A 27 -12.05 -4.46 5.19
N ASP A 28 -13.10 -4.18 4.40
CA ASP A 28 -12.97 -3.53 3.08
C ASP A 28 -12.29 -4.36 1.97
N TRP A 29 -12.92 -5.49 1.63
CA TRP A 29 -12.47 -6.44 0.62
C TRP A 29 -12.84 -6.08 -0.83
N GLU A 30 -13.22 -4.83 -1.11
CA GLU A 30 -13.72 -4.45 -2.44
C GLU A 30 -12.69 -4.60 -3.58
N PHE A 31 -11.40 -4.64 -3.23
CA PHE A 31 -10.29 -4.87 -4.15
C PHE A 31 -9.72 -6.30 -4.09
N GLY A 32 -10.41 -7.23 -3.45
CA GLY A 32 -9.95 -8.61 -3.29
C GLY A 32 -9.78 -9.34 -4.62
N HIS A 33 -8.63 -9.98 -4.84
CA HIS A 33 -8.31 -10.68 -6.10
C HIS A 33 -7.26 -11.77 -5.89
N HIS A 34 -6.93 -12.55 -6.92
CA HIS A 34 -5.82 -13.50 -6.87
C HIS A 34 -4.56 -12.87 -7.46
N GLY A 35 -3.42 -12.99 -6.79
CA GLY A 35 -2.17 -12.38 -7.23
C GLY A 35 -0.93 -12.90 -6.52
N ASP A 36 0.20 -12.22 -6.73
CA ASP A 36 1.44 -12.52 -6.02
C ASP A 36 1.31 -12.08 -4.56
N PRO A 37 1.60 -12.95 -3.56
CA PRO A 37 1.51 -12.57 -2.15
C PRO A 37 2.35 -11.33 -1.79
N ALA A 38 3.46 -11.07 -2.51
CA ALA A 38 4.29 -9.92 -2.25
C ALA A 38 3.58 -8.58 -2.54
N GLU A 39 2.52 -8.57 -3.35
CA GLU A 39 1.71 -7.39 -3.61
C GLU A 39 1.03 -6.87 -2.32
N ASP A 40 0.28 -7.74 -1.62
CA ASP A 40 -0.40 -7.36 -0.37
C ASP A 40 0.57 -7.11 0.77
N VAL A 41 1.70 -7.83 0.81
CA VAL A 41 2.74 -7.65 1.84
C VAL A 41 3.42 -6.29 1.67
N ALA A 42 3.60 -5.83 0.42
CA ALA A 42 4.16 -4.52 0.14
C ALA A 42 3.14 -3.38 0.26
N TRP A 43 1.83 -3.65 0.13
CA TRP A 43 0.82 -2.60 0.14
C TRP A 43 0.89 -1.67 1.36
N PRO A 44 1.01 -2.15 2.62
CA PRO A 44 1.22 -1.29 3.79
C PRO A 44 2.45 -0.36 3.73
N LEU A 45 3.40 -0.62 2.83
CA LEU A 45 4.65 0.15 2.71
C LEU A 45 4.49 1.42 1.87
N VAL A 46 3.44 1.48 1.03
CA VAL A 46 3.10 2.63 0.20
C VAL A 46 3.04 3.90 1.06
N ARG A 47 3.69 4.97 0.58
CA ARG A 47 3.93 6.18 1.39
C ARG A 47 2.65 6.81 1.93
N ALA A 48 1.56 6.77 1.15
CA ALA A 48 0.27 7.29 1.57
C ALA A 48 -0.26 6.67 2.88
N TRP A 49 0.14 5.44 3.20
CA TRP A 49 -0.31 4.74 4.40
C TRP A 49 0.57 4.98 5.62
N ARG A 50 1.66 5.76 5.46
CA ARG A 50 2.54 6.14 6.58
C ARG A 50 2.02 7.33 7.38
N PHE A 51 0.99 8.02 6.88
CA PHE A 51 0.36 9.17 7.54
C PHE A 51 1.37 10.23 8.03
N GLY A 52 2.40 10.50 7.22
CA GLY A 52 3.45 11.49 7.51
C GLY A 52 4.61 10.99 8.36
N ILE A 53 4.61 9.73 8.79
CA ILE A 53 5.70 9.10 9.55
C ILE A 53 6.60 8.32 8.59
N ASP A 54 7.27 9.04 7.68
CA ASP A 54 8.04 8.44 6.58
C ASP A 54 9.18 7.51 7.04
N GLN A 55 9.73 7.72 8.24
CA GLN A 55 10.78 6.89 8.82
C GLN A 55 10.31 5.48 9.22
N LEU A 56 9.01 5.27 9.38
CA LEU A 56 8.42 3.96 9.67
C LEU A 56 7.66 3.48 8.42
N ARG A 57 8.38 2.83 7.51
CA ARG A 57 7.85 2.42 6.20
C ARG A 57 6.59 1.56 6.30
N LEU A 58 6.48 0.70 7.32
CA LEU A 58 5.28 -0.13 7.52
C LEU A 58 4.17 0.71 8.13
N GLY A 59 3.30 1.28 7.29
CA GLY A 59 2.08 1.98 7.73
C GLY A 59 2.30 3.12 8.74
N GLY A 60 3.52 3.65 8.86
CA GLY A 60 3.87 4.65 9.87
C GLY A 60 4.06 4.08 11.28
N ILE A 61 4.11 2.75 11.44
CA ILE A 61 4.10 2.07 12.75
C ILE A 61 5.24 1.08 12.97
N GLY A 62 6.02 0.71 11.95
CA GLY A 62 7.09 -0.26 12.11
C GLY A 62 8.13 -0.31 10.99
N GLU A 63 9.12 -1.19 11.19
CA GLU A 63 10.21 -1.49 10.27
C GLU A 63 9.83 -2.63 9.31
N VAL A 64 10.45 -2.65 8.12
CA VAL A 64 10.10 -3.59 7.04
C VAL A 64 10.68 -4.98 7.31
N GLU A 65 11.93 -5.04 7.76
CA GLU A 65 12.70 -6.28 7.91
C GLU A 65 12.08 -7.22 8.96
N PRO A 66 11.75 -6.77 10.20
CA PRO A 66 11.11 -7.64 11.18
C PRO A 66 9.73 -8.12 10.73
N TYR A 67 8.99 -7.29 10.00
CA TYR A 67 7.69 -7.63 9.43
C TYR A 67 7.81 -8.72 8.36
N LEU A 68 8.72 -8.56 7.40
CA LEU A 68 8.97 -9.52 6.33
C LEU A 68 9.51 -10.85 6.88
N GLU A 69 10.47 -10.80 7.81
CA GLU A 69 11.01 -11.98 8.48
C GLU A 69 9.89 -12.77 9.17
N ARG A 70 9.02 -12.08 9.91
CA ARG A 70 7.91 -12.72 10.61
C ARG A 70 6.88 -13.31 9.64
N TYR A 71 6.55 -12.59 8.55
CA TYR A 71 5.64 -13.08 7.52
C TYR A 71 6.17 -14.36 6.86
N ASN A 72 7.44 -14.36 6.43
CA ASN A 72 8.09 -15.52 5.83
C ASN A 72 8.15 -16.70 6.80
N ALA A 73 8.50 -16.47 8.07
CA ALA A 73 8.57 -17.52 9.09
C ALA A 73 7.21 -18.19 9.37
N LEU A 74 6.12 -17.41 9.38
CA LEU A 74 4.77 -17.93 9.62
C LEU A 74 4.16 -18.65 8.42
N THR A 75 4.54 -18.25 7.20
CA THR A 75 3.95 -18.76 5.96
C THR A 75 4.81 -19.81 5.25
N GLY A 76 6.07 -19.96 5.64
CA GLY A 76 7.06 -20.77 4.92
C GLY A 76 7.45 -20.18 3.55
N ARG A 77 7.09 -18.92 3.28
CA ARG A 77 7.43 -18.23 2.02
C ARG A 77 8.82 -17.61 2.10
N HIS A 78 9.34 -17.27 0.92
CA HIS A 78 10.65 -16.63 0.75
C HIS A 78 10.51 -15.34 -0.05
N ILE A 79 9.67 -14.40 0.42
CA ILE A 79 9.58 -13.07 -0.17
C ILE A 79 10.84 -12.29 0.20
N THR A 80 11.48 -11.65 -0.78
CA THR A 80 12.71 -10.89 -0.57
C THR A 80 12.41 -9.40 -0.40
N LEU A 81 13.33 -8.64 0.21
CA LEU A 81 13.22 -7.17 0.26
C LEU A 81 13.12 -6.56 -1.13
N ALA A 82 13.90 -7.06 -2.10
CA ALA A 82 13.83 -6.60 -3.48
C ALA A 82 12.44 -6.83 -4.12
N SER A 83 11.76 -7.92 -3.76
CA SER A 83 10.37 -8.17 -4.18
C SER A 83 9.41 -7.14 -3.57
N LEU A 84 9.59 -6.80 -2.29
CA LEU A 84 8.77 -5.76 -1.65
C LEU A 84 9.03 -4.38 -2.23
N ASP A 85 10.29 -4.00 -2.48
CA ASP A 85 10.64 -2.71 -3.07
C ASP A 85 10.01 -2.57 -4.47
N TYR A 86 10.04 -3.62 -5.29
CA TYR A 86 9.34 -3.65 -6.58
C TYR A 86 7.82 -3.43 -6.42
N TRP A 87 7.18 -4.18 -5.52
CA TRP A 87 5.74 -4.08 -5.32
C TRP A 87 5.33 -2.77 -4.65
N GLU A 88 6.20 -2.16 -3.85
CA GLU A 88 5.98 -0.83 -3.27
C GLU A 88 6.03 0.25 -4.35
N ILE A 89 6.96 0.17 -5.32
CA ILE A 89 6.96 1.04 -6.50
C ILE A 89 5.63 0.88 -7.25
N VAL A 90 5.22 -0.36 -7.54
CA VAL A 90 3.94 -0.62 -8.21
C VAL A 90 2.76 -0.08 -7.39
N GLY A 91 2.78 -0.21 -6.07
CA GLY A 91 1.74 0.28 -5.16
C GLY A 91 1.61 1.81 -5.18
N ASN A 92 2.73 2.54 -5.08
CA ASN A 92 2.74 4.00 -5.19
C ASN A 92 2.23 4.46 -6.56
N MET A 93 2.59 3.75 -7.64
CA MET A 93 2.07 4.03 -8.98
C MET A 93 0.56 3.80 -9.09
N LYS A 94 0.06 2.66 -8.60
CA LYS A 94 -1.38 2.34 -8.57
C LYS A 94 -2.16 3.40 -7.80
N TRP A 95 -1.67 3.81 -6.63
CA TRP A 95 -2.32 4.83 -5.81
C TRP A 95 -2.28 6.22 -6.44
N ALA A 96 -1.17 6.62 -7.07
CA ALA A 96 -1.08 7.87 -7.82
C ALA A 96 -2.13 7.94 -8.94
N ILE A 97 -2.26 6.87 -9.72
CA ILE A 97 -3.29 6.77 -10.77
C ILE A 97 -4.69 6.88 -10.15
N GLY A 98 -4.96 6.13 -9.07
CA GLY A 98 -6.24 6.20 -8.36
C GLY A 98 -6.59 7.60 -7.89
N ALA A 99 -5.64 8.29 -7.24
CA ALA A 99 -5.79 9.66 -6.76
C ALA A 99 -6.09 10.64 -7.91
N LEU A 100 -5.41 10.51 -9.05
CA LEU A 100 -5.68 11.32 -10.25
C LEU A 100 -7.06 11.01 -10.85
N THR A 101 -7.47 9.74 -10.90
CA THR A 101 -8.81 9.36 -11.37
C THR A 101 -9.90 9.95 -10.47
N GLN A 102 -9.71 9.89 -9.15
CA GLN A 102 -10.63 10.44 -8.17
C GLN A 102 -10.72 11.97 -8.29
N SER A 103 -9.59 12.66 -8.44
CA SER A 103 -9.59 14.12 -8.62
C SER A 103 -10.21 14.55 -9.94
N ARG A 104 -10.04 13.77 -11.03
CA ARG A 104 -10.69 14.04 -12.32
C ARG A 104 -12.22 14.07 -12.20
N ARG A 105 -12.84 13.25 -11.34
CA ARG A 105 -14.30 13.27 -11.09
C ARG A 105 -14.77 14.60 -10.51
N HIS A 106 -13.94 15.22 -9.65
CA HIS A 106 -14.21 16.56 -9.15
C HIS A 106 -14.04 17.61 -10.24
N LEU A 107 -12.88 17.60 -10.91
CA LEU A 107 -12.51 18.61 -11.90
C LEU A 107 -13.42 18.61 -13.13
N SER A 108 -13.96 17.45 -13.52
CA SER A 108 -14.93 17.32 -14.62
C SER A 108 -16.34 17.78 -14.25
N GLY A 109 -16.61 18.03 -12.97
CA GLY A 109 -17.95 18.33 -12.47
C GLY A 109 -18.85 17.10 -12.30
N GLN A 110 -18.38 15.90 -12.60
CA GLN A 110 -19.13 14.64 -12.41
C GLN A 110 -19.53 14.45 -10.93
N GLN A 111 -18.64 14.80 -10.01
CA GLN A 111 -18.92 14.79 -8.58
C GLN A 111 -18.12 15.88 -7.86
N ARG A 112 -18.82 16.94 -7.43
CA ARG A 112 -18.20 17.98 -6.60
C ARG A 112 -17.97 17.47 -5.17
N SER A 113 -16.72 17.14 -4.84
CA SER A 113 -16.28 16.80 -3.48
C SER A 113 -14.92 17.41 -3.17
N VAL A 114 -14.78 18.07 -2.01
CA VAL A 114 -13.50 18.64 -1.55
C VAL A 114 -12.47 17.54 -1.33
N GLU A 115 -12.89 16.39 -0.80
CA GLU A 115 -12.04 15.21 -0.60
C GLU A 115 -11.39 14.77 -1.93
N LEU A 116 -12.20 14.60 -2.98
CA LEU A 116 -11.71 14.20 -4.31
C LEU A 116 -10.72 15.23 -4.88
N ALA A 117 -10.94 16.52 -4.66
CA ALA A 117 -10.02 17.57 -5.07
C ALA A 117 -8.68 17.50 -4.31
N VAL A 118 -8.72 17.20 -3.01
CA VAL A 118 -7.53 17.07 -2.17
C VAL A 118 -6.72 15.83 -2.52
N LEU A 119 -7.37 14.70 -2.83
CA LEU A 119 -6.68 13.47 -3.26
C LEU A 119 -5.76 13.71 -4.45
N GLY A 120 -6.11 14.61 -5.38
CA GLY A 120 -5.25 14.97 -6.51
C GLY A 120 -3.88 15.53 -6.10
N ARG A 121 -3.76 16.16 -4.92
CA ARG A 121 -2.46 16.61 -4.39
C ARG A 121 -1.58 15.46 -3.90
N LEU A 122 -2.18 14.38 -3.40
CA LEU A 122 -1.43 13.21 -2.93
C LEU A 122 -0.67 12.52 -4.08
N ALA A 123 -1.13 12.66 -5.32
CA ALA A 123 -0.43 12.12 -6.49
C ALA A 123 1.01 12.64 -6.59
N ALA A 124 1.25 13.93 -6.30
CA ALA A 124 2.60 14.50 -6.34
C ALA A 124 3.54 13.90 -5.27
N GLU A 125 3.01 13.55 -4.10
CA GLU A 125 3.78 12.89 -3.04
C GLU A 125 4.16 11.46 -3.45
N MET A 126 3.27 10.76 -4.16
CA MET A 126 3.53 9.43 -4.68
C MET A 126 4.52 9.46 -5.85
N GLU A 127 4.40 10.44 -6.76
CA GLU A 127 5.37 10.66 -7.84
C GLU A 127 6.77 10.92 -7.30
N PHE A 128 6.90 11.74 -6.25
CA PHE A 128 8.17 11.93 -5.57
C PHE A 128 8.71 10.63 -4.96
N GLU A 129 7.85 9.85 -4.29
CA GLU A 129 8.28 8.57 -3.70
C GLU A 129 8.73 7.59 -4.78
N LEU A 130 8.04 7.53 -5.92
CA LEU A 130 8.45 6.71 -7.06
C LEU A 130 9.86 7.05 -7.54
N LEU A 131 10.16 8.34 -7.71
CA LEU A 131 11.50 8.78 -8.11
C LEU A 131 12.55 8.37 -7.07
N HIS A 132 12.25 8.54 -5.78
CA HIS A 132 13.16 8.17 -4.71
C HIS A 132 13.40 6.66 -4.63
N LEU A 133 12.36 5.85 -4.77
CA LEU A 133 12.47 4.39 -4.77
C LEU A 133 13.23 3.88 -6.00
N LEU A 134 13.01 4.47 -7.17
CA LEU A 134 13.74 4.13 -8.39
C LEU A 134 15.24 4.49 -8.29
N GLU A 135 15.58 5.66 -7.76
CA GLU A 135 16.97 6.05 -7.52
C GLU A 135 17.68 5.08 -6.55
N ARG A 136 16.97 4.61 -5.52
CA ARG A 136 17.49 3.61 -4.58
C ARG A 136 17.67 2.23 -5.20
N ALA A 137 16.86 1.88 -6.20
CA ALA A 137 16.91 0.57 -6.87
C ALA A 137 18.07 0.46 -7.88
N GLY A 138 18.59 1.57 -8.40
CA GLY A 138 19.70 1.63 -9.35
C GLY A 138 19.25 1.79 -10.79
#